data_AF-A0A8H7FG76-F1
#
_entry.id   AF-A0A8H7FG76-F1
#
_cell.length_a   1.000
_cell.length_b   1.000
_cell.length_c   1.000
_cell.angle_alpha   90.00
_cell.angle_beta   90.00
_cell.angle_gamma   90.00
#
_symmetry.space_group_name_H-M   'P 1'
#
loop_
_entity.id
_entity.type
_entity.pdbx_description
1 polymer ?
#
loop_
_entity_poly.entity_id
_entity_poly.type
_entity_poly.pdbx_seq_one_letter_code
_entity_poly.pdbx_strand_id
1 'polypeptide(L)'
;MSYNGGYGGSGGGGGGYGGYSGGGGGGYGGGGGGGGGWGGGGGGGDRMSNLGGGLRTVDWASAKISHFEKNFYVEDKRVSERSEREIEEFRRAKEMKVQGRNVPRPITAFDEVGFPEYLMTSIRAQGFPAPTPIQCQAWPMALSGRDVVAIAQTGSGKTISFALPAMLHINAYVP
;
A
#
# COMPACT_ATOMS: atom_id res chain seq x y z
N MET A 1 -18.26 -6.76 68.51
CA MET A 1 -17.19 -7.73 68.18
C MET A 1 -16.44 -7.10 66.99
N SER A 2 -15.40 -6.24 67.13
CA SER A 2 -14.04 -6.43 67.68
C SER A 2 -13.44 -7.75 67.16
N TYR A 3 -12.36 -7.82 66.35
CA TYR A 3 -10.96 -7.32 66.44
C TYR A 3 -10.42 -7.05 65.00
N ASN A 4 -9.64 -6.02 64.62
CA ASN A 4 -8.26 -5.56 64.91
C ASN A 4 -7.08 -6.52 64.61
N GLY A 5 -6.10 -6.01 63.83
CA GLY A 5 -4.68 -6.42 63.77
C GLY A 5 -4.29 -7.30 62.56
N GLY A 6 -3.29 -7.01 61.70
CA GLY A 6 -2.23 -6.01 61.67
C GLY A 6 -0.85 -6.66 61.53
N TYR A 7 -0.26 -6.67 60.33
CA TYR A 7 1.18 -6.87 59.99
C TYR A 7 1.33 -6.53 58.50
N GLY A 8 2.21 -5.65 57.98
CA GLY A 8 3.55 -5.26 58.37
C GLY A 8 4.56 -5.94 57.44
N GLY A 9 5.14 -5.23 56.46
CA GLY A 9 6.30 -5.76 55.71
C GLY A 9 6.54 -5.26 54.27
N SER A 10 7.44 -4.28 54.15
CA SER A 10 8.53 -4.09 53.16
C SER A 10 8.48 -4.75 51.77
N GLY A 11 8.84 -3.98 50.73
CA GLY A 11 9.40 -4.57 49.50
C GLY A 11 9.39 -3.64 48.29
N GLY A 12 10.26 -2.63 48.26
CA GLY A 12 10.60 -1.90 47.03
C GLY A 12 11.43 -2.79 46.09
N GLY A 13 11.07 -2.81 44.80
CA GLY A 13 11.78 -3.57 43.77
C GLY A 13 11.83 -2.81 42.46
N GLY A 14 12.84 -1.95 42.31
CA GLY A 14 13.25 -1.41 41.02
C GLY A 14 14.16 -2.40 40.30
N GLY A 15 13.82 -2.76 39.07
CA GLY A 15 14.64 -3.61 38.20
C GLY A 15 15.34 -2.77 37.14
N GLY A 16 16.60 -2.42 37.40
CA GLY A 16 17.54 -1.89 36.41
C GLY A 16 18.19 -3.04 35.63
N TYR A 17 18.28 -2.90 34.31
CA TYR A 17 19.04 -3.80 33.45
C TYR A 17 20.54 -3.45 33.54
N GLY A 18 21.33 -4.46 33.88
CA GLY A 18 22.74 -4.38 34.19
C GLY A 18 23.63 -4.20 32.96
N GLY A 19 24.76 -3.54 33.20
CA GLY A 19 25.85 -3.38 32.25
C GLY A 19 26.66 -4.66 32.08
N TYR A 20 27.26 -4.79 30.91
CA TYR A 20 28.34 -5.72 30.65
C TYR A 20 29.66 -4.95 30.70
N SER A 21 30.47 -5.27 31.70
CA SER A 21 31.89 -4.94 31.77
C SER A 21 32.67 -6.19 31.42
N GLY A 22 33.66 -6.06 30.55
CA GLY A 22 34.56 -7.14 30.16
C GLY A 22 35.80 -6.56 29.51
N GLY A 23 36.82 -6.28 30.32
CA GLY A 23 38.13 -5.83 29.87
C GLY A 23 39.02 -6.98 29.40
N GLY A 24 40.14 -6.63 28.78
CA GLY A 24 41.24 -7.54 28.46
C GLY A 24 42.16 -6.97 27.39
N GLY A 25 43.29 -6.40 27.82
CA GLY A 25 44.30 -5.82 26.95
C GLY A 25 45.19 -6.86 26.26
N GLY A 26 45.91 -6.41 25.24
CA GLY A 26 47.01 -7.12 24.58
C GLY A 26 47.71 -6.20 23.60
N GLY A 27 48.93 -5.77 23.93
CA GLY A 27 49.75 -4.88 23.12
C GLY A 27 50.80 -5.61 22.29
N TYR A 28 51.10 -5.04 21.13
CA TYR A 28 52.39 -4.97 20.44
C TYR A 28 52.22 -3.79 19.46
N GLY A 29 53.10 -2.82 19.26
CA GLY A 29 54.55 -2.81 19.33
C GLY A 29 55.07 -2.36 17.96
N GLY A 30 55.34 -1.06 17.80
CA GLY A 30 56.35 -0.52 16.87
C GLY A 30 55.91 -0.26 15.42
N GLY A 31 56.16 0.98 14.96
CA GLY A 31 56.11 1.33 13.54
C GLY A 31 55.98 2.82 13.27
N GLY A 32 56.96 3.63 13.72
CA GLY A 32 57.09 5.00 13.27
C GLY A 32 57.70 5.05 11.87
N GLY A 33 57.25 5.97 11.02
CA GLY A 33 57.94 6.30 9.78
C GLY A 33 57.13 7.11 8.78
N GLY A 34 57.52 8.38 8.61
CA GLY A 34 57.54 9.03 7.30
C GLY A 34 56.28 9.77 6.87
N GLY A 35 56.36 11.10 6.87
CA GLY A 35 55.33 11.97 6.33
C GLY A 35 55.25 11.98 4.80
N GLY A 36 54.24 12.69 4.32
CA GLY A 36 54.14 13.09 2.91
C GLY A 36 52.74 13.48 2.49
N GLY A 37 52.56 14.74 2.12
CA GLY A 37 51.73 15.06 0.96
C GLY A 37 50.28 15.45 1.22
N TRP A 38 50.06 16.75 1.17
CA TRP A 38 48.77 17.39 0.93
C TRP A 38 48.17 16.89 -0.40
N GLY A 39 46.91 16.47 -0.39
CA GLY A 39 46.20 16.06 -1.59
C GLY A 39 44.72 15.83 -1.29
N GLY A 40 43.95 16.92 -1.32
CA GLY A 40 42.50 16.87 -1.18
C GLY A 40 41.84 16.08 -2.30
N GLY A 41 40.70 15.45 -1.98
CA GLY A 41 39.90 14.73 -2.96
C GLY A 41 38.86 13.85 -2.29
N GLY A 42 37.88 14.47 -1.64
CA GLY A 42 36.65 13.79 -1.26
C GLY A 42 35.96 13.23 -2.51
N GLY A 43 35.53 11.98 -2.44
CA GLY A 43 34.93 11.33 -3.60
C GLY A 43 34.47 9.91 -3.34
N GLY A 44 33.94 9.64 -2.15
CA GLY A 44 33.11 8.47 -1.90
C GLY A 44 31.75 8.67 -2.57
N GLY A 45 31.72 8.68 -3.90
CA GLY A 45 30.49 8.70 -4.67
C GLY A 45 30.02 7.28 -4.86
N ASP A 46 28.92 6.89 -4.21
CA ASP A 46 28.25 5.63 -4.48
C ASP A 46 28.01 5.52 -5.99
N ARG A 47 28.22 4.32 -6.57
CA ARG A 47 28.06 4.04 -8.03
C ARG A 47 26.66 4.34 -8.58
N MET A 48 25.76 4.83 -7.74
CA MET A 48 24.38 5.21 -8.01
C MET A 48 24.15 6.73 -8.04
N SER A 49 25.18 7.54 -7.77
CA SER A 49 25.11 9.01 -7.69
C SER A 49 24.63 9.71 -8.97
N ASN A 50 24.79 9.07 -10.13
CA ASN A 50 24.37 9.60 -11.43
C ASN A 50 23.05 9.01 -11.98
N LEU A 51 22.33 8.16 -11.23
CA LEU A 51 21.02 7.69 -11.68
C LEU A 51 20.00 8.83 -11.66
N GLY A 52 19.51 9.20 -12.84
CA GLY A 52 18.52 10.26 -13.02
C GLY A 52 19.07 11.60 -13.51
N GLY A 53 20.39 11.78 -13.57
CA GLY A 53 21.02 13.04 -14.00
C GLY A 53 20.76 13.44 -15.47
N GLY A 54 20.28 12.50 -16.29
CA GLY A 54 19.87 12.73 -17.68
C GLY A 54 18.36 12.80 -17.91
N LEU A 55 17.53 12.77 -16.85
CA LEU A 55 16.08 12.86 -17.01
C LEU A 55 15.69 14.29 -17.36
N ARG A 56 15.15 14.48 -18.56
CA ARG A 56 14.56 15.76 -18.97
C ARG A 56 13.28 15.98 -18.19
N THR A 57 13.11 17.18 -17.63
CA THR A 57 11.83 17.59 -17.06
C THR A 57 10.79 17.62 -18.16
N VAL A 58 9.69 16.87 -17.98
CA VAL A 58 8.58 16.91 -18.94
C VAL A 58 7.88 18.25 -18.80
N ASP A 59 7.84 19.00 -19.91
CA ASP A 59 7.08 20.25 -19.98
C ASP A 59 5.60 19.93 -20.28
N TRP A 60 4.77 19.95 -19.24
CA TRP A 60 3.33 19.75 -19.35
C TRP A 60 2.57 21.02 -19.77
N ALA A 61 3.23 22.20 -19.79
CA ALA A 61 2.58 23.47 -20.10
C ALA A 61 2.35 23.66 -21.62
N SER A 62 3.18 23.03 -22.45
CA SER A 62 3.08 23.07 -23.92
C SER A 62 2.24 21.93 -24.52
N ALA A 63 1.82 20.95 -23.71
CA ALA A 63 0.99 19.85 -24.15
C ALA A 63 -0.48 20.29 -24.30
N LYS A 64 -1.06 20.13 -25.49
CA LYS A 64 -2.51 20.27 -25.70
C LYS A 64 -3.20 19.04 -25.10
N ILE A 65 -3.53 19.10 -23.82
CA ILE A 65 -4.20 18.02 -23.10
C ILE A 65 -5.69 18.05 -23.46
N SER A 66 -6.18 17.02 -24.16
CA SER A 66 -7.61 16.82 -24.37
C SER A 66 -8.26 16.41 -23.04
N HIS A 67 -9.42 16.99 -22.74
CA HIS A 67 -10.21 16.56 -21.60
C HIS A 67 -10.83 15.19 -21.90
N PHE A 68 -10.78 14.27 -20.95
CA PHE A 68 -11.39 12.95 -21.09
C PHE A 68 -12.13 12.59 -19.80
N GLU A 69 -13.23 11.88 -19.95
CA GLU A 69 -14.03 11.39 -18.82
C GLU A 69 -13.21 10.37 -18.02
N LYS A 70 -13.20 10.54 -16.70
CA LYS A 70 -12.42 9.69 -15.78
C LYS A 70 -13.31 8.89 -14.84
N ASN A 71 -14.54 9.35 -14.58
CA ASN A 71 -15.43 8.68 -13.67
C ASN A 71 -16.55 7.98 -14.42
N PHE A 72 -16.38 6.67 -14.60
CA PHE A 72 -17.39 5.79 -15.18
C PHE A 72 -18.11 4.97 -14.11
N TYR A 73 -17.79 5.17 -12.83
CA TYR A 73 -18.38 4.39 -11.75
C TYR A 73 -19.75 4.94 -11.38
N VAL A 74 -20.76 4.08 -11.51
CA VAL A 74 -22.11 4.30 -10.98
C VAL A 74 -22.34 3.29 -9.88
N GLU A 75 -22.47 3.76 -8.65
CA GLU A 75 -22.67 2.89 -7.49
C GLU A 75 -24.06 2.24 -7.54
N ASP A 76 -24.11 0.91 -7.40
CA ASP A 76 -25.37 0.17 -7.32
C ASP A 76 -26.08 0.48 -5.99
N LYS A 77 -27.42 0.55 -6.02
CA LYS A 77 -28.22 0.82 -4.82
C LYS A 77 -27.89 -0.14 -3.68
N ARG A 78 -27.71 -1.43 -3.98
CA ARG A 78 -27.35 -2.47 -3.00
C ARG A 78 -26.01 -2.20 -2.32
N VAL A 79 -25.08 -1.54 -3.01
CA VAL A 79 -23.78 -1.14 -2.45
C VAL A 79 -23.95 0.09 -1.55
N SER A 80 -24.73 1.09 -2.01
CA SER A 80 -24.99 2.31 -1.26
C SER A 80 -25.79 2.09 0.03
N GLU A 81 -26.70 1.09 0.04
CA GLU A 81 -27.58 0.78 1.16
C GLU A 81 -26.90 -0.03 2.27
N ARG A 82 -25.70 -0.61 2.02
CA ARG A 82 -24.96 -1.36 3.05
C ARG A 82 -24.64 -0.48 4.25
N SER A 83 -24.67 -1.04 5.44
CA SER A 83 -24.15 -0.35 6.62
C SER A 83 -22.62 -0.37 6.62
N GLU A 84 -22.00 0.60 7.29
CA GLU A 84 -20.54 0.59 7.52
C GLU A 84 -20.10 -0.68 8.26
N ARG A 85 -20.95 -1.20 9.16
CA ARG A 85 -20.70 -2.46 9.87
C ARG A 85 -20.59 -3.64 8.92
N GLU A 86 -21.53 -3.79 7.99
CA GLU A 86 -21.51 -4.87 7.00
C GLU A 86 -20.28 -4.76 6.08
N ILE A 87 -19.89 -3.54 5.71
CA ILE A 87 -18.69 -3.31 4.90
C ILE A 87 -17.43 -3.70 5.64
N GLU A 88 -17.32 -3.34 6.93
CA GLU A 88 -16.18 -3.69 7.76
C GLU A 88 -16.13 -5.19 8.05
N GLU A 89 -17.26 -5.83 8.28
CA GLU A 89 -17.37 -7.29 8.40
C GLU A 89 -16.94 -8.00 7.12
N PHE A 90 -17.39 -7.51 5.95
CA PHE A 90 -16.98 -8.05 4.65
C PHE A 90 -15.47 -7.90 4.44
N ARG A 91 -14.92 -6.70 4.69
CA ARG A 91 -13.47 -6.45 4.59
C ARG A 91 -12.69 -7.36 5.52
N ARG A 92 -13.14 -7.54 6.77
CA ARG A 92 -12.52 -8.45 7.74
C ARG A 92 -12.57 -9.90 7.26
N ALA A 93 -13.73 -10.36 6.80
CA ALA A 93 -13.92 -11.74 6.32
C ALA A 93 -13.09 -12.07 5.07
N LYS A 94 -12.80 -11.06 4.23
CA LYS A 94 -11.98 -11.18 3.03
C LYS A 94 -10.53 -10.74 3.21
N GLU A 95 -10.10 -10.50 4.45
CA GLU A 95 -8.73 -10.07 4.82
C GLU A 95 -8.27 -8.79 4.10
N MET A 96 -9.21 -7.88 3.83
CA MET A 96 -8.96 -6.64 3.11
C MET A 96 -8.56 -5.52 4.07
N LYS A 97 -7.47 -4.84 3.75
CA LYS A 97 -7.08 -3.57 4.38
C LYS A 97 -7.12 -2.47 3.35
N VAL A 98 -7.81 -1.39 3.68
CA VAL A 98 -8.08 -0.28 2.76
C VAL A 98 -7.64 1.01 3.43
N GLN A 99 -6.84 1.80 2.72
CA GLN A 99 -6.34 3.09 3.17
C GLN A 99 -6.51 4.12 2.07
N GLY A 100 -6.97 5.31 2.42
CA GLY A 100 -7.20 6.39 1.48
C GLY A 100 -8.35 7.29 1.91
N ARG A 101 -8.57 8.38 1.18
CA ARG A 101 -9.70 9.30 1.39
C ARG A 101 -10.88 8.87 0.50
N ASN A 102 -12.12 9.04 0.94
CA ASN A 102 -13.33 8.78 0.14
C ASN A 102 -13.29 7.45 -0.63
N VAL A 103 -12.88 6.36 0.02
CA VAL A 103 -12.75 5.07 -0.65
C VAL A 103 -14.15 4.49 -0.91
N PRO A 104 -14.52 4.21 -2.17
CA PRO A 104 -15.82 3.63 -2.47
C PRO A 104 -15.98 2.28 -1.79
N ARG A 105 -17.24 1.90 -1.60
CA ARG A 105 -17.61 0.68 -0.92
C ARG A 105 -17.29 -0.52 -1.81
N PRO A 106 -16.90 -1.67 -1.22
CA PRO A 106 -16.59 -2.84 -2.01
C PRO A 106 -17.87 -3.40 -2.62
N ILE A 107 -17.77 -3.86 -3.87
CA ILE A 107 -18.81 -4.70 -4.45
C ILE A 107 -18.68 -6.13 -3.90
N THR A 108 -19.77 -6.86 -3.90
CA THR A 108 -19.81 -8.27 -3.48
C THR A 108 -20.18 -9.22 -4.61
N ALA A 109 -20.80 -8.71 -5.67
CA ALA A 109 -21.18 -9.46 -6.87
C ALA A 109 -20.83 -8.67 -8.14
N PHE A 110 -20.62 -9.38 -9.27
CA PHE A 110 -20.14 -8.74 -10.52
C PHE A 110 -21.13 -7.71 -11.08
N ASP A 111 -22.43 -7.94 -10.91
CA ASP A 111 -23.51 -7.08 -11.39
C ASP A 111 -23.60 -5.74 -10.65
N GLU A 112 -22.99 -5.63 -9.47
CA GLU A 112 -22.94 -4.39 -8.68
C GLU A 112 -21.90 -3.38 -9.19
N VAL A 113 -21.04 -3.78 -10.14
CA VAL A 113 -19.94 -2.93 -10.61
C VAL A 113 -20.35 -1.96 -11.72
N GLY A 114 -21.48 -2.25 -12.40
CA GLY A 114 -21.97 -1.43 -13.51
C GLY A 114 -21.20 -1.57 -14.83
N PHE A 115 -20.52 -2.70 -15.09
CA PHE A 115 -19.88 -2.92 -16.39
C PHE A 115 -20.91 -3.07 -17.52
N PRO A 116 -20.57 -2.64 -18.76
CA PRO A 116 -21.39 -2.91 -19.93
C PRO A 116 -21.69 -4.40 -20.13
N GLU A 117 -22.85 -4.70 -20.72
CA GLU A 117 -23.36 -6.07 -20.87
C GLU A 117 -22.41 -7.00 -21.64
N TYR A 118 -21.65 -6.47 -22.61
CA TYR A 118 -20.67 -7.27 -23.35
C TYR A 118 -19.54 -7.77 -22.44
N LEU A 119 -19.06 -6.96 -21.49
CA LEU A 119 -18.06 -7.39 -20.49
C LEU A 119 -18.69 -8.36 -19.49
N MET A 120 -19.91 -8.07 -19.03
CA MET A 120 -20.63 -8.94 -18.10
C MET A 120 -20.88 -10.32 -18.68
N THR A 121 -21.21 -10.41 -19.98
CA THR A 121 -21.34 -11.66 -20.71
C THR A 121 -20.03 -12.45 -20.70
N SER A 122 -18.90 -11.79 -21.00
CA SER A 122 -17.59 -12.43 -20.94
C SER A 122 -17.22 -12.90 -19.54
N ILE A 123 -17.49 -12.12 -18.49
CA ILE A 123 -17.23 -12.48 -17.09
C ILE A 123 -18.06 -13.71 -16.69
N ARG A 124 -19.36 -13.73 -17.00
CA ARG A 124 -20.24 -14.87 -16.71
C ARG A 124 -19.79 -16.13 -17.45
N ALA A 125 -19.32 -16.00 -18.68
CA ALA A 125 -18.81 -17.12 -19.47
C ALA A 125 -17.54 -17.76 -18.87
N GLN A 126 -16.78 -17.04 -18.04
CA GLN A 126 -15.63 -17.62 -17.33
C GLN A 126 -16.05 -18.53 -16.16
N GLY A 127 -17.32 -18.51 -15.73
CA GLY A 127 -17.83 -19.38 -14.67
C GLY A 127 -17.36 -19.02 -13.26
N PHE A 128 -16.82 -17.81 -13.05
CA PHE A 128 -16.49 -17.37 -11.69
C PHE A 128 -17.76 -17.04 -10.91
N PRO A 129 -17.91 -17.55 -9.66
CA PRO A 129 -19.13 -17.34 -8.89
C PRO A 129 -19.24 -15.93 -8.29
N ALA A 130 -18.10 -15.30 -7.99
CA ALA A 130 -18.02 -13.97 -7.38
C ALA A 130 -16.66 -13.32 -7.69
N PRO A 131 -16.57 -11.98 -7.63
CA PRO A 131 -15.29 -11.28 -7.74
C PRO A 131 -14.34 -11.66 -6.60
N THR A 132 -13.04 -11.62 -6.88
CA THR A 132 -12.01 -11.83 -5.85
C THR A 132 -11.92 -10.62 -4.91
N PRO A 133 -11.38 -10.77 -3.68
CA PRO A 133 -11.28 -9.65 -2.73
C PRO A 133 -10.61 -8.39 -3.29
N ILE A 134 -9.57 -8.57 -4.11
CA ILE A 134 -8.87 -7.44 -4.72
C ILE A 134 -9.73 -6.77 -5.79
N GLN A 135 -10.50 -7.53 -6.57
CA GLN A 135 -11.44 -7.01 -7.58
C GLN A 135 -12.59 -6.24 -6.92
N CYS A 136 -13.14 -6.77 -5.82
CA CYS A 136 -14.23 -6.16 -5.05
C CYS A 136 -13.97 -4.69 -4.69
N GLN A 137 -12.71 -4.36 -4.36
CA GLN A 137 -12.33 -3.00 -3.99
C GLN A 137 -11.67 -2.25 -5.15
N ALA A 138 -10.90 -2.92 -6.00
CA ALA A 138 -10.14 -2.28 -7.07
C ALA A 138 -11.04 -1.73 -8.17
N TRP A 139 -12.09 -2.45 -8.59
CA TRP A 139 -12.95 -1.97 -9.67
C TRP A 139 -13.70 -0.68 -9.35
N PRO A 140 -14.40 -0.52 -8.22
CA PRO A 140 -15.06 0.75 -7.92
C PRO A 140 -14.05 1.91 -7.81
N MET A 141 -12.84 1.65 -7.30
CA MET A 141 -11.79 2.68 -7.25
C MET A 141 -11.25 3.05 -8.63
N ALA A 142 -10.96 2.06 -9.48
CA ALA A 142 -10.41 2.27 -10.82
C ALA A 142 -11.42 2.95 -11.74
N LEU A 143 -12.69 2.52 -11.72
CA LEU A 143 -13.78 3.12 -12.49
C LEU A 143 -14.10 4.55 -12.04
N SER A 144 -13.82 4.88 -10.78
CA SER A 144 -13.93 6.25 -10.27
C SER A 144 -12.77 7.16 -10.74
N GLY A 145 -11.86 6.66 -11.59
CA GLY A 145 -10.73 7.40 -12.13
C GLY A 145 -9.64 7.72 -11.10
N ARG A 146 -9.54 6.92 -10.03
CA ARG A 146 -8.62 7.15 -8.93
C ARG A 146 -7.29 6.42 -9.13
N ASP A 147 -6.23 7.01 -8.61
CA ASP A 147 -4.96 6.31 -8.47
C ASP A 147 -5.06 5.26 -7.35
N VAL A 148 -4.64 4.04 -7.66
CA VAL A 148 -4.78 2.87 -6.76
C VAL A 148 -3.47 2.11 -6.67
N VAL A 149 -3.06 1.81 -5.45
CA VAL A 149 -2.02 0.81 -5.16
C VAL A 149 -2.70 -0.44 -4.61
N ALA A 150 -2.61 -1.54 -5.36
CA ALA A 150 -3.26 -2.80 -5.05
C ALA A 150 -2.23 -3.89 -4.70
N ILE A 151 -2.25 -4.37 -3.45
CA ILE A 151 -1.34 -5.41 -2.96
C ILE A 151 -2.15 -6.68 -2.67
N ALA A 152 -1.80 -7.79 -3.34
CA ALA A 152 -2.42 -9.09 -3.13
C ALA A 152 -1.47 -10.21 -3.60
N GLN A 153 -1.67 -11.45 -3.15
CA GLN A 153 -0.85 -12.61 -3.53
C GLN A 153 -0.92 -12.95 -5.04
N THR A 154 -0.02 -13.78 -5.54
CA THR A 154 -0.10 -14.32 -6.91
C THR A 154 -1.41 -15.12 -7.10
N GLY A 155 -1.98 -15.10 -8.31
CA GLY A 155 -3.26 -15.78 -8.57
C GLY A 155 -4.52 -15.08 -8.01
N SER A 156 -4.41 -13.94 -7.33
CA SER A 156 -5.55 -13.19 -6.76
C SER A 156 -6.44 -12.46 -7.77
N GLY A 157 -6.12 -12.49 -9.07
CA GLY A 157 -6.90 -11.81 -10.10
C GLY A 157 -6.59 -10.31 -10.29
N LYS A 158 -5.42 -9.83 -9.82
CA LYS A 158 -4.95 -8.44 -10.02
C LYS A 158 -4.95 -8.01 -11.49
N THR A 159 -4.58 -8.91 -12.41
CA THR A 159 -4.53 -8.61 -13.85
C THR A 159 -5.88 -8.12 -14.38
N ILE A 160 -6.95 -8.86 -14.10
CA ILE A 160 -8.31 -8.50 -14.51
C ILE A 160 -8.80 -7.26 -13.73
N SER A 161 -8.30 -7.05 -12.51
CA SER A 161 -8.67 -5.91 -11.67
C SER A 161 -8.33 -4.57 -12.32
N PHE A 162 -7.21 -4.47 -13.06
CA PHE A 162 -6.85 -3.25 -13.79
C PHE A 162 -7.21 -3.32 -15.29
N ALA A 163 -7.15 -4.50 -15.91
CA ALA A 163 -7.35 -4.63 -17.35
C ALA A 163 -8.78 -4.29 -17.78
N LEU A 164 -9.79 -4.73 -17.03
CA LEU A 164 -11.19 -4.44 -17.38
C LEU A 164 -11.52 -2.94 -17.31
N PRO A 165 -11.20 -2.21 -16.22
CA PRO A 165 -11.34 -0.76 -16.21
C PRO A 165 -10.56 -0.10 -17.36
N ALA A 166 -9.31 -0.51 -17.62
CA ALA A 166 -8.51 0.07 -18.69
C ALA A 166 -9.17 -0.08 -20.07
N MET A 167 -9.75 -1.24 -20.39
CA MET A 167 -10.50 -1.46 -21.64
C MET A 167 -11.73 -0.54 -21.73
N LEU A 168 -12.45 -0.34 -20.62
CA LEU A 168 -13.58 0.58 -20.57
C LEU A 168 -13.15 2.02 -20.84
N HIS A 169 -12.08 2.48 -20.19
CA HIS A 169 -11.51 3.81 -20.38
C HIS A 169 -11.06 4.05 -21.83
N ILE A 170 -10.44 3.05 -22.47
CA ILE A 170 -10.03 3.13 -23.88
C ILE A 170 -11.26 3.23 -24.80
N ASN A 171 -12.30 2.43 -24.55
CA ASN A 171 -13.50 2.42 -25.39
C ASN A 171 -14.33 3.71 -25.26
N ALA A 172 -14.29 4.36 -24.09
CA ALA A 172 -14.97 5.63 -23.85
C ALA A 172 -14.24 6.83 -24.50
N TYR A 173 -12.98 6.67 -24.88
CA TYR A 173 -12.23 7.70 -25.60
C TYR A 173 -12.65 7.71 -27.08
N VAL A 174 -13.50 8.66 -27.44
CA VAL A 174 -13.84 8.95 -28.85
C VAL A 174 -12.90 10.05 -29.34
N PRO A 175 -12.13 9.84 -30.43
CA PRO A 175 -11.12 10.78 -30.94
C PRO A 175 -11.69 12.08 -31.51
#